data_AF-A0A1G4X1I8-F1
#
_entry.id   AF-A0A1G4X1I8-F1
#
_cell.length_a   1.000
_cell.length_b   1.000
_cell.length_c   1.000
_cell.angle_alpha   90.00
_cell.angle_beta   90.00
_cell.angle_gamma   90.00
#
_symmetry.space_group_name_H-M   'P 1'
#
loop_
_entity.id
_entity.type
_entity.pdbx_description
1 polymer ?
#
loop_
_entity_poly.entity_id
_entity_poly.type
_entity_poly.pdbx_seq_one_letter_code
_entity_poly.pdbx_strand_id
1 'polypeptide(L)'
;MDLVVFLPLILIMGAFMFFASRKQKKAMQATIDLHESLSVGDRIHTTSGLQGTITGISDDNIELEIAPGVITTWMKLAVRDRIEDSADDEDSADDEEFDHVDEESGAVELTDRPAPKADGN
;
A
#
# COMPACT_ATOMS: atom_id res chain seq x y z
N MET A 1 -16.75 26.79 38.70
CA MET A 1 -16.32 25.67 39.57
C MET A 1 -16.42 24.37 38.77
N ASP A 2 -15.92 24.39 37.52
CA ASP A 2 -16.38 23.43 36.50
C ASP A 2 -15.22 22.72 35.79
N LEU A 3 -13.98 23.24 35.89
CA LEU A 3 -12.80 22.63 35.27
C LEU A 3 -12.41 21.28 35.91
N VAL A 4 -12.69 21.12 37.21
CA VAL A 4 -12.38 19.89 37.95
C VAL A 4 -13.27 18.72 37.50
N VAL A 5 -14.49 18.99 37.00
CA VAL A 5 -15.39 17.97 36.45
C VAL A 5 -14.92 17.49 35.07
N PHE A 6 -14.26 18.36 34.30
CA PHE A 6 -13.66 17.98 33.01
C PHE A 6 -12.29 17.32 33.17
N LEU A 7 -11.64 17.41 34.34
CA LEU A 7 -10.35 16.77 34.64
C LEU A 7 -10.32 15.26 34.31
N PRO A 8 -11.28 14.42 34.75
CA PRO A 8 -11.30 13.00 34.38
C PRO A 8 -11.51 12.78 32.87
N LEU A 9 -12.33 13.61 32.22
CA LEU A 9 -12.58 13.52 30.77
C LEU A 9 -11.33 13.86 29.96
N ILE A 10 -10.61 14.94 30.34
CA ILE A 10 -9.37 15.37 29.70
C ILE A 10 -8.25 14.34 29.94
N LEU A 11 -8.19 13.72 31.12
CA LEU A 11 -7.25 12.64 31.40
C LEU A 11 -7.48 11.42 30.51
N ILE A 12 -8.73 10.98 30.35
CA ILE A 12 -9.08 9.86 29.48
C ILE A 12 -8.79 10.22 28.02
N MET A 13 -9.20 11.40 27.57
CA MET A 13 -8.93 11.89 26.20
C MET A 13 -7.43 11.98 25.93
N GLY A 14 -6.65 12.55 26.85
CA GLY A 14 -5.20 12.65 26.74
C GLY A 14 -4.51 11.29 26.74
N ALA A 15 -4.96 10.36 27.57
CA ALA A 15 -4.43 9.00 27.60
C ALA A 15 -4.72 8.24 26.30
N PHE A 16 -5.95 8.34 25.78
CA PHE A 16 -6.32 7.76 24.48
C PHE A 16 -5.53 8.39 23.33
N MET A 17 -5.40 9.72 23.29
CA MET A 17 -4.61 10.40 22.25
C MET A 17 -3.12 10.06 22.34
N PHE A 18 -2.56 9.95 23.54
CA PHE A 18 -1.16 9.56 23.72
C PHE A 18 -0.91 8.13 23.22
N PHE A 19 -1.83 7.20 23.51
CA PHE A 19 -1.73 5.82 23.05
C PHE A 19 -1.97 5.68 21.54
N ALA A 20 -2.96 6.38 20.99
CA ALA A 20 -3.26 6.40 19.55
C ALA A 20 -2.14 7.08 18.74
N SER A 21 -1.62 8.21 19.21
CA SER A 21 -0.51 8.94 18.56
C SER A 21 0.78 8.11 18.55
N ARG A 22 1.06 7.36 19.62
CA ARG A 22 2.21 6.45 19.67
C ARG A 22 2.08 5.29 18.68
N LYS A 23 0.88 4.77 18.47
CA LYS A 23 0.60 3.73 17.45
C LYS A 23 0.70 4.30 16.03
N GLN A 24 0.17 5.49 15.79
CA GLN A 24 0.21 6.13 14.47
C GLN A 24 1.62 6.51 14.02
N LYS A 25 2.48 7.00 14.92
CA LYS A 25 3.88 7.28 14.59
C LYS A 25 4.64 6.02 14.17
N LYS A 26 4.36 4.87 14.80
CA LYS A 26 5.01 3.59 14.45
C LYS A 26 4.60 3.09 13.06
N ALA A 27 3.32 3.21 12.71
CA ALA A 27 2.81 2.85 11.37
C ALA A 27 3.43 3.72 10.27
N MET A 28 3.60 5.03 10.53
CA MET A 28 4.23 5.95 9.59
C MET A 28 5.74 5.70 9.43
N GLN A 29 6.42 5.28 10.51
CA GLN A 29 7.85 4.94 10.49
C GLN A 29 8.13 3.65 9.71
N ALA A 30 7.24 2.64 9.82
CA ALA A 30 7.40 1.37 9.10
C ALA A 30 7.30 1.55 7.57
N THR A 31 6.49 2.49 7.10
CA THR A 31 6.43 2.86 5.67
C THR A 31 7.74 3.52 5.21
N ILE A 32 8.45 4.22 6.10
CA ILE A 32 9.73 4.86 5.78
C ILE A 32 10.86 3.82 5.73
N ASP A 33 10.88 2.85 6.65
CA ASP A 33 11.96 1.86 6.75
C ASP A 33 11.99 0.88 5.56
N LEU A 34 10.83 0.50 4.99
CA LEU A 34 10.78 -0.40 3.83
C LEU A 34 11.40 0.25 2.57
N HIS A 35 11.24 1.57 2.43
CA HIS A 35 11.78 2.38 1.33
C HIS A 35 13.29 2.60 1.39
N GLU A 36 13.92 2.31 2.54
CA GLU A 36 15.35 2.51 2.77
C GLU A 36 16.20 1.31 2.35
N SER A 37 15.58 0.13 2.18
CA SER A 37 16.28 -1.12 1.83
C SER A 37 16.46 -1.38 0.32
N LEU A 38 15.79 -0.60 -0.53
CA LEU A 38 15.81 -0.79 -1.99
C LEU A 38 17.14 -0.33 -2.59
N SER A 39 17.73 -1.16 -3.45
CA SER A 39 18.98 -0.88 -4.15
C SER A 39 18.81 -0.89 -5.66
N VAL A 40 19.67 -0.15 -6.36
CA VAL A 40 19.74 -0.20 -7.82
C VAL A 40 20.23 -1.59 -8.24
N GLY A 41 19.54 -2.21 -9.20
CA GLY A 41 19.78 -3.58 -9.64
C GLY A 41 18.83 -4.61 -9.03
N ASP A 42 18.05 -4.24 -8.00
CA ASP A 42 17.06 -5.14 -7.43
C ASP A 42 15.92 -5.39 -8.41
N ARG A 43 15.51 -6.65 -8.50
CA ARG A 43 14.28 -7.04 -9.20
C ARG A 43 13.13 -7.02 -8.20
N ILE A 44 12.02 -6.39 -8.58
CA ILE A 44 10.89 -6.15 -7.68
C ILE A 44 9.56 -6.51 -8.33
N HIS A 45 8.58 -6.84 -7.50
CA HIS A 45 7.18 -6.86 -7.86
C HIS A 45 6.51 -5.57 -7.38
N THR A 46 5.72 -4.96 -8.26
CA THR A 46 4.85 -3.84 -7.89
C THR A 46 3.53 -4.35 -7.33
N THR A 47 2.82 -3.50 -6.60
CA THR A 47 1.49 -3.81 -6.06
C THR A 47 0.46 -4.15 -7.14
N SER A 48 0.64 -3.66 -8.37
CA SER A 48 -0.21 -3.95 -9.52
C SER A 48 0.12 -5.28 -10.23
N GLY A 49 1.15 -6.01 -9.77
CA GLY A 49 1.59 -7.27 -10.37
C GLY A 49 2.59 -7.11 -11.52
N LEU A 50 3.14 -5.92 -11.73
CA LEU A 50 4.20 -5.68 -12.71
C LEU A 50 5.56 -6.06 -12.11
N GLN A 51 6.43 -6.64 -12.93
CA GLN A 51 7.79 -6.97 -12.54
C GLN A 51 8.77 -6.11 -13.32
N GLY A 52 9.84 -5.67 -12.66
CA GLY A 52 10.87 -4.89 -13.31
C GLY A 52 12.15 -4.85 -12.48
N THR A 53 13.16 -4.18 -13.03
CA THR A 53 14.45 -3.99 -12.38
C THR A 53 14.66 -2.52 -12.07
N ILE A 54 15.12 -2.21 -10.86
CA ILE A 54 15.38 -0.84 -10.45
C ILE A 54 16.67 -0.34 -11.14
N THR A 55 16.56 0.70 -11.96
CA THR A 55 17.71 1.32 -12.64
C THR A 55 18.19 2.58 -11.94
N GLY A 56 17.35 3.19 -11.10
CA GLY A 56 17.63 4.44 -10.41
C GLY A 56 16.74 4.62 -9.19
N ILE A 57 17.26 5.28 -8.16
CA ILE A 57 16.54 5.59 -6.94
C ILE A 57 16.70 7.07 -6.63
N SER A 58 15.59 7.74 -6.35
CA SER A 58 15.51 9.11 -5.85
C SER A 58 14.91 9.12 -4.44
N ASP A 59 14.61 10.29 -3.88
CA ASP A 59 14.07 10.41 -2.52
C ASP A 59 12.70 9.71 -2.38
N ASP A 60 11.73 10.03 -3.25
CA ASP A 60 10.37 9.48 -3.17
C ASP A 60 10.00 8.54 -4.34
N ASN A 61 10.85 8.48 -5.36
CA ASN A 61 10.60 7.77 -6.61
C ASN A 61 11.72 6.78 -6.96
N ILE A 62 11.38 5.79 -7.77
CA ILE A 62 12.28 4.84 -8.40
C ILE A 62 12.12 4.86 -9.91
N GLU A 63 13.19 4.52 -10.61
CA GLU A 63 13.17 4.24 -12.03
C GLU A 63 13.14 2.73 -12.22
N LEU A 64 12.10 2.24 -12.88
CA LEU A 64 11.84 0.83 -13.11
C LEU A 64 11.93 0.53 -14.60
N GLU A 65 12.86 -0.36 -14.97
CA GLU A 65 12.96 -0.92 -16.31
C GLU A 65 12.05 -2.15 -16.42
N ILE A 66 11.11 -2.09 -17.35
CA ILE A 66 10.07 -3.12 -17.57
C ILE A 66 10.31 -3.94 -18.84
N ALA A 67 11.11 -3.39 -19.76
CA ALA A 67 11.53 -3.99 -21.01
C ALA A 67 12.83 -3.30 -21.45
N PRO A 68 13.63 -3.90 -22.35
CA PRO A 68 14.92 -3.34 -22.75
C PRO A 68 14.81 -1.89 -23.23
N GLY A 69 15.39 -0.96 -22.48
CA GLY A 69 15.38 0.47 -22.77
C GLY A 69 14.08 1.20 -22.46
N VAL A 70 13.11 0.54 -21.82
CA VAL A 70 11.85 1.16 -21.37
C VAL A 70 11.93 1.38 -19.87
N ILE A 71 12.30 2.60 -19.49
CA ILE A 71 12.41 3.04 -18.11
C ILE A 71 11.20 3.90 -17.77
N THR A 72 10.58 3.62 -16.62
CA THR A 72 9.38 4.32 -16.14
C THR A 72 9.59 4.77 -14.69
N THR A 73 9.05 5.92 -14.33
CA THR A 73 9.18 6.45 -12.96
C THR A 73 7.97 6.07 -12.13
N TRP A 74 8.21 5.46 -10.97
CA TRP A 74 7.19 5.03 -10.03
C TRP A 74 7.50 5.56 -8.63
N MET A 75 6.48 5.70 -7.79
CA MET A 75 6.68 6.03 -6.38
C MET A 75 7.31 4.81 -5.67
N LYS A 76 8.17 5.04 -4.68
CA LYS A 76 8.70 3.93 -3.84
C LYS A 76 7.60 3.09 -3.19
N LEU A 77 6.47 3.71 -2.89
CA LEU A 77 5.24 3.09 -2.38
C LEU A 77 4.61 2.05 -3.31
N ALA A 78 4.99 2.05 -4.60
CA ALA A 78 4.48 1.08 -5.56
C ALA A 78 5.20 -0.28 -5.51
N VAL A 79 6.29 -0.39 -4.74
CA VAL A 79 7.04 -1.64 -4.55
C VAL A 79 6.38 -2.48 -3.47
N ARG A 80 6.06 -3.74 -3.79
CA ARG A 80 5.48 -4.70 -2.86
C ARG A 80 6.57 -5.52 -2.19
N ASP A 81 7.41 -6.17 -2.97
CA ASP A 81 8.45 -7.09 -2.51
C ASP A 81 9.61 -7.16 -3.51
N ARG A 82 10.79 -7.51 -2.97
CA ARG A 82 11.99 -7.78 -3.77
C ARG A 82 12.02 -9.25 -4.13
N ILE A 83 12.29 -9.54 -5.40
CA ILE A 83 12.56 -10.89 -5.86
C ILE A 83 14.01 -11.21 -5.47
N GLU A 84 14.19 -12.08 -4.50
CA GLU A 84 15.49 -12.69 -4.22
C GLU A 84 15.69 -13.83 -5.22
N ASP A 85 16.68 -13.69 -6.11
CA ASP A 85 17.12 -14.78 -6.98
C ASP A 85 17.92 -15.77 -6.10
N SER A 86 17.21 -16.60 -5.33
CA SER A 86 17.83 -17.63 -4.50
C SER A 86 18.24 -18.81 -5.39
N ALA A 87 19.51 -18.82 -5.79
CA ALA A 87 20.20 -20.07 -6.10
C ALA A 87 20.74 -20.78 -4.84
N ASP A 88 20.65 -20.17 -3.64
CA ASP A 88 21.00 -20.82 -2.38
C ASP A 88 20.11 -20.30 -1.24
N ASP A 89 19.74 -21.26 -0.38
CA ASP A 89 19.29 -21.17 1.01
C ASP A 89 17.81 -20.92 1.34
N GLU A 90 17.20 -22.05 1.73
CA GLU A 90 16.04 -22.22 2.61
C GLU A 90 16.22 -21.43 3.92
N ASP A 91 15.34 -20.47 4.20
CA ASP A 91 14.79 -20.05 5.51
C ASP A 91 14.50 -18.55 5.53
N SER A 92 13.27 -18.19 5.15
CA SER A 92 12.56 -17.02 5.67
C SER A 92 11.07 -17.24 5.45
N ALA A 93 10.50 -18.09 6.30
CA ALA A 93 9.06 -18.06 6.57
C ALA A 93 8.77 -16.78 7.36
N ASP A 94 8.45 -15.69 6.67
CA ASP A 94 7.66 -14.61 7.26
C ASP A 94 6.25 -14.74 6.69
N ASP A 95 5.46 -15.54 7.40
CA ASP A 95 4.00 -15.55 7.37
C ASP A 95 3.49 -14.17 7.86
N GLU A 96 3.44 -13.18 6.96
CA GLU A 96 2.60 -12.00 7.18
C GLU A 96 1.26 -12.26 6.47
N GLU A 97 0.34 -12.85 7.23
CA GLU A 97 -1.09 -12.96 6.94
C GLU A 97 -1.64 -11.56 6.62
N PHE A 98 -1.73 -11.22 5.33
CA PHE A 98 -2.46 -10.05 4.87
C PHE A 98 -3.95 -10.28 5.15
N ASP A 99 -4.44 -9.64 6.22
CA ASP A 99 -5.86 -9.53 6.56
C ASP A 99 -6.62 -9.02 5.33
N HIS A 100 -7.33 -9.93 4.67
CA HIS A 100 -8.15 -9.64 3.50
C HIS A 100 -9.38 -8.90 4.01
N VAL A 101 -9.31 -7.57 4.11
CA VAL A 101 -10.51 -6.77 4.28
C VAL A 101 -11.26 -6.84 2.96
N ASP A 102 -12.27 -7.70 2.90
CA ASP A 102 -13.25 -7.77 1.82
C ASP A 102 -13.97 -6.41 1.73
N GLU A 103 -13.39 -5.46 1.01
CA GLU A 103 -14.15 -4.32 0.48
C GLU A 103 -15.04 -4.87 -0.63
N GLU A 104 -16.27 -5.18 -0.23
CA GLU A 104 -17.40 -5.46 -1.11
C GLU A 104 -17.55 -4.29 -2.10
N SER A 105 -16.88 -4.42 -3.25
CA SER A 105 -17.07 -3.52 -4.38
C SER A 105 -18.50 -3.72 -4.88
N GLY A 106 -19.39 -2.84 -4.44
CA GLY A 106 -20.76 -2.72 -4.94
C GLY A 106 -20.75 -2.40 -6.43
N ALA A 107 -20.63 -3.42 -7.26
CA ALA A 107 -20.92 -3.35 -8.68
C ALA A 107 -22.43 -3.07 -8.84
N VAL A 108 -22.79 -1.81 -9.01
CA VAL A 108 -24.13 -1.44 -9.51
C VAL A 108 -24.23 -1.88 -10.97
N GLU A 109 -24.81 -3.05 -11.18
CA GLU A 109 -25.16 -3.57 -12.50
C GLU A 109 -26.18 -2.62 -13.15
N LEU A 110 -25.73 -1.75 -14.05
CA LEU A 110 -26.60 -0.95 -14.89
C LEU A 110 -27.06 -1.79 -16.10
N THR A 111 -27.89 -2.79 -15.83
CA THR A 111 -28.61 -3.54 -16.87
C THR A 111 -30.11 -3.30 -16.73
N ASP A 112 -30.59 -2.17 -17.25
CA ASP A 112 -31.93 -2.18 -17.86
C ASP A 112 -32.03 -1.05 -18.89
N ARG A 113 -31.73 -1.37 -20.15
CA ARG A 113 -32.23 -0.59 -21.29
C ARG A 113 -33.28 -1.46 -21.98
N PRO A 114 -34.58 -1.16 -21.85
CA PRO A 114 -35.57 -1.82 -22.67
C PRO A 114 -35.36 -1.40 -24.12
N ALA A 115 -35.23 -2.39 -25.01
CA ALA A 115 -35.07 -2.17 -26.45
C ALA A 115 -36.23 -1.33 -27.02
N PRO A 116 -35.99 -0.38 -27.94
CA PRO A 116 -37.07 0.32 -28.60
C PRO A 116 -37.83 -0.65 -29.52
N LYS A 117 -39.12 -0.82 -29.24
CA LYS A 117 -40.06 -1.53 -30.11
C LYS A 117 -40.23 -0.72 -31.40
N ALA A 118 -39.67 -1.23 -32.50
CA ALA A 118 -39.91 -0.71 -33.82
C ALA A 118 -41.27 -1.24 -34.32
N ASP A 119 -42.32 -0.45 -34.11
CA ASP A 119 -43.59 -0.62 -34.81
C ASP A 119 -43.47 0.07 -36.18
N GLY A 120 -43.61 -0.69 -37.28
CA GLY A 120 -43.57 -0.13 -38.63
C GLY A 120 -43.64 -1.16 -39.76
N ASN A 121 -44.83 -1.71 -40.00
CA ASN A 121 -45.39 -1.96 -41.35
C ASN A 121 -46.88 -2.31 -41.26
#